data_AF-A0A536RNL5-F1
#
_entry.id   AF-A0A536RNL5-F1
#
_cell.length_a   1.000
_cell.length_b   1.000
_cell.length_c   1.000
_cell.angle_alpha   90.00
_cell.angle_beta   90.00
_cell.angle_gamma   90.00
#
_symmetry.space_group_name_H-M   'P 1'
#
loop_
_entity.id
_entity.type
_entity.pdbx_description
1 polymer ?
#
loop_
_entity_poly.entity_id
_entity_poly.type
_entity_poly.pdbx_seq_one_letter_code
_entity_poly.pdbx_strand_id
1 'polypeptide(L)'
;NAMLRALAQRAEPERRMVTVSAAPSRYVAGAETAAIHLINEGVATPTTAPPYPFERGVGGAPTLVQNVETLANVALIARTGEAPNTVLVTLAGGVKTPGVLEVEKGTTVAEAVRRNGGFTEAPRAVLVGGYFGTWVETQTALDLELDHGSMRRHGLGLGCGVIGVLPASRSPVRETAGIMRYLAQESSAQCGPCFFGLRALADTCTRIAEGTSKPEDLKRLQRWASEVSGRGACRHPDGAVMFLSSALDLFGSEFANDSAYALRRTA
;
A
#
# COMPACT_ATOMS: atom_id res chain seq x y z
N ASN A 1 23.80 4.93 1.44
CA ASN A 1 22.75 4.17 2.14
C ASN A 1 22.66 4.67 3.59
N ALA A 2 21.50 5.15 4.05
CA ALA A 2 21.34 5.72 5.40
C ALA A 2 21.56 4.69 6.52
N MET A 3 21.16 3.43 6.32
CA MET A 3 21.34 2.35 7.29
C MET A 3 22.82 2.06 7.56
N LEU A 4 23.64 1.97 6.49
CA LEU A 4 25.08 1.75 6.65
C LEU A 4 25.77 2.91 7.38
N ARG A 5 25.32 4.15 7.16
CA ARG A 5 25.83 5.31 7.91
C ARG A 5 25.46 5.24 9.39
N ALA A 6 24.22 4.84 9.70
CA ALA A 6 23.77 4.66 11.09
C ALA A 6 24.56 3.54 11.80
N LEU A 7 24.84 2.42 11.12
CA LEU A 7 25.65 1.33 11.67
C LEU A 7 27.12 1.72 11.88
N ALA A 8 27.67 2.55 10.99
CA ALA A 8 29.03 3.07 11.14
C ALA A 8 29.21 3.97 12.38
N GLN A 9 28.13 4.53 12.91
CA GLN A 9 28.13 5.33 14.15
C GLN A 9 28.06 4.46 15.42
N ARG A 10 27.78 3.16 15.31
CA ARG A 10 27.72 2.23 16.47
C ARG A 10 29.08 1.69 16.82
N ALA A 11 29.33 1.51 18.12
CA ALA A 11 30.58 0.93 18.62
C ALA A 11 30.56 -0.60 18.49
N GLU A 12 31.73 -1.21 18.67
CA GLU A 12 31.81 -2.64 18.98
C GLU A 12 31.39 -2.85 20.45
N PRO A 13 30.63 -3.92 20.80
CA PRO A 13 30.27 -5.08 19.97
C PRO A 13 28.94 -4.95 19.20
N GLU A 14 28.20 -3.85 19.36
CA GLU A 14 26.85 -3.68 18.79
C GLU A 14 26.81 -3.86 17.28
N ARG A 15 27.83 -3.35 16.57
CA ARG A 15 27.93 -3.46 15.12
C ARG A 15 27.99 -4.91 14.63
N ARG A 16 28.61 -5.82 15.39
CA ARG A 16 28.70 -7.25 15.04
C ARG A 16 27.38 -8.00 15.21
N MET A 17 26.39 -7.42 15.89
CA MET A 17 25.08 -8.03 16.08
C MET A 17 24.15 -7.85 14.87
N VAL A 18 24.53 -7.03 13.88
CA VAL A 18 23.68 -6.66 12.76
C VAL A 18 24.31 -7.09 11.43
N THR A 19 23.54 -7.83 10.65
CA THR A 19 23.85 -8.15 9.25
C THR A 19 22.90 -7.38 8.34
N VAL A 20 23.44 -6.79 7.26
CA VAL A 20 22.65 -6.08 6.25
C VAL A 20 22.58 -6.91 4.99
N SER A 21 21.38 -7.24 4.55
CA SER A 21 21.10 -7.85 3.25
C SER A 21 20.30 -6.88 2.38
N ALA A 22 20.65 -6.78 1.10
CA ALA A 22 19.98 -5.90 0.15
C ALA A 22 18.97 -6.70 -0.67
N ALA A 23 17.70 -6.32 -0.57
CA ALA A 23 16.63 -6.89 -1.39
C ALA A 23 16.55 -6.21 -2.77
N PRO A 24 16.05 -6.90 -3.81
CA PRO A 24 15.70 -6.25 -5.06
C PRO A 24 14.57 -5.25 -4.84
N SER A 25 14.56 -4.18 -5.65
CA SER A 25 13.51 -3.14 -5.63
C SER A 25 12.19 -3.65 -6.21
N ARG A 26 11.52 -4.57 -5.51
CA ARG A 26 10.23 -5.16 -5.86
C ARG A 26 9.27 -5.05 -4.68
N TYR A 27 7.98 -4.81 -4.92
CA TYR A 27 6.97 -4.65 -3.88
C TYR A 27 6.83 -5.94 -3.04
N VAL A 28 6.77 -7.09 -3.70
CA VAL A 28 6.64 -8.41 -3.02
C VAL A 28 7.88 -8.78 -2.21
N ALA A 29 9.04 -8.17 -2.47
CA ALA A 29 10.25 -8.42 -1.69
C ALA A 29 10.14 -7.86 -0.26
N GLY A 30 9.23 -6.92 -0.01
CA GLY A 30 8.93 -6.40 1.33
C GLY A 30 8.04 -7.31 2.17
N ALA A 31 7.51 -8.40 1.62
CA ALA A 31 6.73 -9.36 2.38
C ALA A 31 7.62 -10.11 3.39
N GLU A 32 7.07 -10.38 4.58
CA GLU A 32 7.77 -11.07 5.67
C GLU A 32 8.47 -12.36 5.22
N THR A 33 7.73 -13.26 4.56
CA THR A 33 8.28 -14.53 4.11
C THR A 33 9.27 -14.37 2.95
N ALA A 34 9.14 -13.32 2.14
CA ALA A 34 10.09 -13.01 1.06
C ALA A 34 11.43 -12.51 1.62
N ALA A 35 11.41 -11.70 2.69
CA ALA A 35 12.61 -11.25 3.37
C ALA A 35 13.41 -12.42 3.97
N ILE A 36 12.71 -13.40 4.57
CA ILE A 36 13.34 -14.62 5.09
C ILE A 36 13.90 -15.48 3.97
N HIS A 37 13.12 -15.67 2.90
CA HIS A 37 13.56 -16.46 1.74
C HIS A 37 14.81 -15.85 1.09
N LEU A 38 14.90 -14.51 1.04
CA LEU A 38 16.11 -13.82 0.57
C LEU A 38 17.31 -14.12 1.45
N ILE A 39 17.16 -14.08 2.78
CA ILE A 39 18.26 -14.33 3.72
C ILE A 39 18.74 -15.79 3.63
N ASN A 40 17.81 -16.74 3.51
CA ASN A 40 18.12 -18.16 3.50
C ASN A 40 18.66 -18.65 2.14
N GLU A 41 18.02 -18.23 1.04
CA GLU A 41 18.22 -18.83 -0.30
C GLU A 41 18.65 -17.81 -1.36
N GLY A 42 18.77 -16.53 -1.02
CA GLY A 42 19.11 -15.47 -1.97
C GLY A 42 17.98 -15.05 -2.92
N VAL A 43 16.75 -15.55 -2.72
CA VAL A 43 15.59 -15.28 -3.57
C VAL A 43 14.52 -14.50 -2.80
N ALA A 44 14.13 -13.33 -3.28
CA ALA A 44 13.14 -12.47 -2.63
C ALA A 44 11.69 -12.72 -3.12
N THR A 45 11.25 -13.98 -3.12
CA THR A 45 9.86 -14.35 -3.40
C THR A 45 9.17 -14.83 -2.13
N PRO A 46 7.88 -14.47 -1.89
CA PRO A 46 7.17 -14.95 -0.71
C PRO A 46 7.07 -16.47 -0.68
N THR A 47 7.16 -17.08 0.50
CA THR A 47 6.87 -18.51 0.68
C THR A 47 5.51 -18.70 1.35
N THR A 48 4.89 -19.86 1.11
CA THR A 48 3.59 -20.24 1.68
C THR A 48 3.77 -20.64 3.15
N ALA A 49 2.90 -20.15 4.03
CA ALA A 49 2.77 -20.62 5.41
C ALA A 49 1.62 -21.64 5.52
N PRO A 50 1.68 -22.63 6.44
CA PRO A 50 2.73 -22.90 7.44
C PRO A 50 4.00 -23.61 6.88
N PRO A 51 5.13 -23.60 7.63
CA PRO A 51 5.30 -22.97 8.95
C PRO A 51 5.35 -21.44 8.86
N TYR A 52 4.91 -20.77 9.92
CA TYR A 52 5.03 -19.33 10.02
C TYR A 52 6.46 -18.92 10.39
N PRO A 53 6.91 -17.72 9.98
CA PRO A 53 8.21 -17.15 10.34
C PRO A 53 8.59 -17.24 11.83
N PHE A 54 7.63 -16.96 12.72
CA PHE A 54 7.83 -17.03 14.16
C PHE A 54 8.00 -18.46 14.70
N GLU A 55 7.68 -19.48 13.90
CA GLU A 55 7.91 -20.90 14.22
C GLU A 55 9.22 -21.39 13.60
N ARG A 56 9.43 -21.07 12.31
CA ARG A 56 10.61 -21.50 11.53
C ARG A 56 10.94 -20.47 10.45
N GLY A 57 11.88 -19.58 10.73
CA GLY A 57 12.32 -18.50 9.86
C GLY A 57 13.77 -18.64 9.38
N VAL A 58 14.60 -17.64 9.68
CA VAL A 58 16.01 -17.57 9.26
C VAL A 58 16.81 -18.74 9.83
N GLY A 59 17.47 -19.50 8.96
CA GLY A 59 18.25 -20.69 9.37
C GLY A 59 17.45 -21.75 10.11
N GLY A 60 16.11 -21.76 9.98
CA GLY A 60 15.24 -22.66 10.71
C GLY A 60 14.91 -22.22 12.15
N ALA A 61 15.41 -21.09 12.62
CA ALA A 61 15.11 -20.55 13.94
C ALA A 61 13.81 -19.71 13.94
N PRO A 62 13.05 -19.67 15.05
CA PRO A 62 11.97 -18.72 15.27
C PRO A 62 12.42 -17.29 14.95
N THR A 63 11.75 -16.61 14.01
CA THR A 63 12.15 -15.28 13.54
C THR A 63 10.97 -14.33 13.59
N LEU A 64 11.19 -13.17 14.23
CA LEU A 64 10.25 -12.07 14.21
C LEU A 64 10.69 -11.06 13.13
N VAL A 65 9.81 -10.76 12.18
CA VAL A 65 10.05 -9.70 11.19
C VAL A 65 9.24 -8.48 11.60
N GLN A 66 9.91 -7.33 11.68
CA GLN A 66 9.29 -6.07 12.09
C GLN A 66 9.61 -4.95 11.09
N ASN A 67 8.65 -4.06 10.91
CA ASN A 67 8.89 -2.80 10.21
C ASN A 67 9.90 -1.94 11.00
N VAL A 68 10.70 -1.16 10.29
CA VAL A 68 11.71 -0.27 10.88
C VAL A 68 11.07 0.77 11.83
N GLU A 69 9.90 1.31 11.48
CA GLU A 69 9.16 2.26 12.33
C GLU A 69 8.74 1.61 13.65
N THR A 70 8.28 0.35 13.63
CA THR A 70 7.95 -0.40 14.85
C THR A 70 9.17 -0.53 15.76
N LEU A 71 10.33 -0.93 15.20
CA LEU A 71 11.57 -1.06 15.98
C LEU A 71 12.07 0.29 16.52
N ALA A 72 11.91 1.37 15.75
CA ALA A 72 12.23 2.72 16.21
C ALA A 72 11.34 3.14 17.39
N ASN A 73 10.03 2.86 17.33
CA ASN A 73 9.11 3.13 18.42
C ASN A 73 9.43 2.31 19.68
N VAL A 74 9.77 1.02 19.53
CA VAL A 74 10.23 0.19 20.66
C VAL A 74 11.50 0.76 21.29
N ALA A 75 12.46 1.24 20.50
CA ALA A 75 13.66 1.86 21.01
C ALA A 75 13.39 3.19 21.75
N LEU A 76 12.40 3.97 21.29
CA LEU A 76 11.94 5.17 22.01
C LEU A 76 11.32 4.80 23.36
N ILE A 77 10.40 3.83 23.39
CA ILE A 77 9.79 3.31 24.63
C ILE A 77 10.86 2.85 25.61
N ALA A 78 11.84 2.07 25.15
CA ALA A 78 12.91 1.57 26.01
C ALA A 78 13.77 2.70 26.62
N ARG A 79 13.89 3.85 25.92
CA ARG A 79 14.68 5.00 26.37
C ARG A 79 13.90 5.95 27.28
N THR A 80 12.63 6.18 27.01
CA THR A 80 11.83 7.22 27.68
C THR A 80 10.82 6.65 28.67
N GLY A 81 10.50 5.36 28.58
CA GLY A 81 9.41 4.72 29.32
C GLY A 81 8.02 4.98 28.73
N GLU A 82 7.93 5.75 27.64
CA GLU A 82 6.65 6.21 27.08
C GLU A 82 6.52 5.86 25.59
N ALA A 83 5.33 5.45 25.19
CA ALA A 83 5.00 5.21 23.78
C ALA A 83 4.90 6.54 23.03
N PRO A 84 5.50 6.67 21.82
CA PRO A 84 5.32 7.84 20.99
C PRO A 84 3.83 8.10 20.72
N ASN A 85 3.42 9.37 20.87
CA ASN A 85 2.08 9.82 20.50
C ASN A 85 2.01 10.29 19.03
N THR A 86 3.01 9.95 18.24
CA THR A 86 3.11 10.31 16.82
C THR A 86 2.94 9.10 15.91
N VAL A 87 2.73 9.38 14.62
CA VAL A 87 2.75 8.40 13.53
C VAL A 87 3.42 9.03 12.31
N LEU A 88 4.14 8.22 11.53
CA LEU A 88 4.67 8.65 10.24
C LEU A 88 3.60 8.46 9.15
N VAL A 89 3.33 9.53 8.42
CA VAL A 89 2.44 9.50 7.25
C VAL A 89 3.17 10.00 6.02
N THR A 90 2.86 9.42 4.86
CA THR A 90 3.40 9.88 3.58
C THR A 90 2.29 10.51 2.76
N LEU A 91 2.39 11.81 2.49
CA LEU A 91 1.50 12.52 1.59
C LEU A 91 1.97 12.38 0.15
N ALA A 92 1.07 12.00 -0.74
CA ALA A 92 1.33 11.85 -2.17
C ALA A 92 0.14 12.32 -3.02
N GLY A 93 0.36 12.50 -4.33
CA GLY A 93 -0.69 12.90 -5.27
C GLY A 93 -0.95 14.41 -5.29
N GLY A 94 -2.21 14.82 -5.22
CA GLY A 94 -2.69 16.21 -5.33
C GLY A 94 -2.38 17.11 -4.13
N VAL A 95 -1.15 17.09 -3.64
CA VAL A 95 -0.65 17.89 -2.51
C VAL A 95 0.51 18.78 -2.96
N LYS A 96 0.63 20.01 -2.42
CA LYS A 96 1.68 20.96 -2.86
C LYS A 96 3.08 20.50 -2.48
N THR A 97 3.22 19.91 -1.31
CA THR A 97 4.48 19.33 -0.84
C THR A 97 4.23 17.85 -0.54
N PRO A 98 4.64 16.92 -1.41
CA PRO A 98 4.62 15.49 -1.09
C PRO A 98 5.81 15.13 -0.19
N GLY A 99 5.67 14.07 0.60
CA GLY A 99 6.74 13.61 1.48
C GLY A 99 6.24 12.93 2.76
N VAL A 100 7.20 12.54 3.60
CA VAL A 100 6.93 11.95 4.92
C VAL A 100 6.77 13.06 5.94
N LEU A 101 5.73 12.97 6.77
CA LEU A 101 5.51 13.82 7.94
C LEU A 101 5.35 12.94 9.17
N GLU A 102 5.93 13.39 10.28
CA GLU A 102 5.57 12.90 11.59
C GLU A 102 4.46 13.79 12.15
N VAL A 103 3.32 13.19 12.51
CA VAL A 103 2.17 13.90 13.04
C VAL A 103 1.70 13.28 14.34
N GLU A 104 1.09 14.08 15.22
CA GLU A 104 0.45 13.58 16.43
C GLU A 104 -0.76 12.71 16.05
N LYS A 105 -0.99 11.62 16.77
CA LYS A 105 -2.20 10.82 16.66
C LYS A 105 -3.42 11.70 16.91
N GLY A 106 -4.49 11.50 16.13
CA GLY A 106 -5.64 12.41 16.12
C GLY A 106 -5.53 13.57 15.12
N THR A 107 -4.35 13.85 14.55
CA THR A 107 -4.23 14.81 13.44
C THR A 107 -5.07 14.34 12.26
N THR A 108 -5.97 15.17 11.74
CA THR A 108 -6.80 14.77 10.59
C THR A 108 -6.01 14.80 9.28
N VAL A 109 -6.51 14.10 8.25
CA VAL A 109 -5.95 14.16 6.89
C VAL A 109 -5.90 15.61 6.38
N ALA A 110 -6.97 16.39 6.56
CA ALA A 110 -7.00 17.79 6.15
C ALA A 110 -5.92 18.62 6.84
N GLU A 111 -5.75 18.42 8.14
CA GLU A 111 -4.75 19.13 8.94
C GLU A 111 -3.32 18.78 8.49
N ALA A 112 -3.03 17.49 8.28
CA ALA A 112 -1.72 17.05 7.80
C ALA A 112 -1.39 17.64 6.42
N VAL A 113 -2.34 17.64 5.48
CA VAL A 113 -2.15 18.25 4.16
C VAL A 113 -1.95 19.76 4.26
N ARG A 114 -2.72 20.44 5.11
CA ARG A 114 -2.59 21.89 5.34
C ARG A 114 -1.21 22.26 5.90
N ARG A 115 -0.67 21.46 6.83
CA ARG A 115 0.69 21.63 7.36
C ARG A 115 1.77 21.50 6.29
N ASN A 116 1.53 20.71 5.25
CA ASN A 116 2.46 20.52 4.12
C ASN A 116 2.07 21.32 2.86
N GLY A 117 1.55 22.54 3.04
CA GLY A 117 1.29 23.48 1.95
C GLY A 117 -0.12 23.41 1.33
N GLY A 118 -0.93 22.43 1.73
CA GLY A 118 -2.30 22.24 1.25
C GLY A 118 -2.39 21.44 -0.04
N PHE A 119 -3.60 21.37 -0.59
CA PHE A 119 -3.89 20.68 -1.85
C PHE A 119 -3.45 21.51 -3.06
N THR A 120 -3.11 20.83 -4.17
CA THR A 120 -2.86 21.49 -5.46
C THR A 120 -4.15 22.00 -6.10
N GLU A 121 -5.24 21.27 -5.90
CA GLU A 121 -6.61 21.59 -6.33
C GLU A 121 -7.60 20.83 -5.42
N ALA A 122 -8.91 20.97 -5.66
CA ALA A 122 -9.91 20.25 -4.87
C ALA A 122 -9.67 18.72 -4.93
N PRO A 123 -9.60 18.01 -3.78
CA PRO A 123 -9.47 16.57 -3.77
C PRO A 123 -10.77 15.90 -4.20
N ARG A 124 -10.67 14.94 -5.13
CA ARG A 124 -11.80 14.12 -5.59
C ARG A 124 -12.03 12.90 -4.69
N ALA A 125 -10.95 12.31 -4.21
CA ALA A 125 -10.95 11.19 -3.29
C ALA A 125 -9.57 11.09 -2.62
N VAL A 126 -9.47 10.27 -1.59
CA VAL A 126 -8.21 9.98 -0.91
C VAL A 126 -8.01 8.47 -0.80
N LEU A 127 -6.86 7.98 -1.27
CA LEU A 127 -6.40 6.62 -1.04
C LEU A 127 -5.73 6.55 0.34
N VAL A 128 -6.35 5.82 1.26
CA VAL A 128 -5.84 5.64 2.63
C VAL A 128 -5.24 4.25 2.77
N GLY A 129 -3.99 4.16 3.21
CA GLY A 129 -3.34 2.88 3.52
C GLY A 129 -2.36 2.36 2.47
N GLY A 130 -2.01 3.18 1.48
CA GLY A 130 -1.13 2.79 0.38
C GLY A 130 -1.84 1.97 -0.70
N TYR A 131 -1.08 1.22 -1.50
CA TYR A 131 -1.64 0.53 -2.67
C TYR A 131 -2.48 -0.72 -2.34
N PHE A 132 -2.43 -1.20 -1.09
CA PHE A 132 -3.40 -2.16 -0.55
C PHE A 132 -4.50 -1.46 0.27
N GLY A 133 -4.55 -0.14 0.18
CA GLY A 133 -5.49 0.70 0.90
C GLY A 133 -6.86 0.79 0.22
N THR A 134 -7.63 1.76 0.68
CA THR A 134 -9.02 1.97 0.30
C THR A 134 -9.20 3.38 -0.25
N TRP A 135 -9.89 3.51 -1.39
CA TRP A 135 -10.39 4.80 -1.84
C TRP A 135 -11.52 5.27 -0.94
N VAL A 136 -11.39 6.48 -0.41
CA VAL A 136 -12.36 7.11 0.49
C VAL A 136 -12.85 8.41 -0.14
N GLU A 137 -14.16 8.62 -0.07
CA GLU A 137 -14.78 9.88 -0.50
C GLU A 137 -14.18 11.06 0.27
N THR A 138 -13.92 12.17 -0.43
CA THR A 138 -13.24 13.34 0.14
C THR A 138 -13.87 13.84 1.43
N GLN A 139 -15.20 13.97 1.51
CA GLN A 139 -15.87 14.52 2.70
C GLN A 139 -15.55 13.70 3.96
N THR A 140 -15.65 12.38 3.86
CA THR A 140 -15.27 11.47 4.95
C THR A 140 -13.77 11.46 5.19
N ALA A 141 -12.97 11.42 4.12
CA ALA A 141 -11.54 11.22 4.20
C ALA A 141 -10.81 12.35 4.92
N LEU A 142 -11.24 13.59 4.72
CA LEU A 142 -10.57 14.78 5.26
C LEU A 142 -10.65 14.87 6.79
N ASP A 143 -11.70 14.30 7.38
CA ASP A 143 -11.92 14.28 8.83
C ASP A 143 -11.33 13.04 9.52
N LEU A 144 -10.76 12.09 8.75
CA LEU A 144 -10.15 10.91 9.33
C LEU A 144 -8.91 11.27 10.14
N GLU A 145 -8.90 10.82 11.39
CA GLU A 145 -7.76 10.91 12.30
C GLU A 145 -6.65 9.93 11.91
N LEU A 146 -5.43 10.44 11.79
CA LEU A 146 -4.24 9.69 11.42
C LEU A 146 -3.71 8.90 12.62
N ASP A 147 -4.39 7.81 12.95
CA ASP A 147 -3.87 6.75 13.81
C ASP A 147 -4.57 5.41 13.51
N HIS A 148 -3.91 4.31 13.82
CA HIS A 148 -4.42 2.97 13.51
C HIS A 148 -5.74 2.64 14.23
N GLY A 149 -5.96 3.17 15.44
CA GLY A 149 -7.15 2.88 16.23
C GLY A 149 -8.39 3.55 15.64
N SER A 150 -8.28 4.83 15.33
CA SER A 150 -9.35 5.65 14.77
C SER A 150 -9.74 5.18 13.38
N MET A 151 -8.76 4.93 12.49
CA MET A 151 -9.02 4.38 11.15
C MET A 151 -9.79 3.06 11.21
N ARG A 152 -9.42 2.16 12.14
CA ARG A 152 -10.14 0.88 12.32
C ARG A 152 -11.60 1.06 12.73
N ARG A 153 -11.95 2.09 13.51
CA ARG A 153 -13.34 2.38 13.88
C ARG A 153 -14.20 2.78 12.67
N HIS A 154 -13.56 3.29 11.61
CA HIS A 154 -14.20 3.60 10.33
C HIS A 154 -14.14 2.43 9.32
N GLY A 155 -13.67 1.24 9.74
CA GLY A 155 -13.50 0.10 8.83
C GLY A 155 -12.32 0.25 7.86
N LEU A 156 -11.40 1.18 8.14
CA LEU A 156 -10.25 1.50 7.31
C LEU A 156 -8.95 1.02 7.95
N GLY A 157 -7.92 0.82 7.13
CA GLY A 157 -6.57 0.54 7.57
C GLY A 157 -5.62 1.69 7.22
N LEU A 158 -4.92 2.25 8.22
CA LEU A 158 -3.84 3.20 7.95
C LEU A 158 -2.67 2.55 7.18
N GLY A 159 -2.55 1.23 7.23
CA GLY A 159 -1.55 0.47 6.47
C GLY A 159 -0.13 0.97 6.73
N CYS A 160 0.58 1.31 5.66
CA CYS A 160 1.94 1.89 5.70
C CYS A 160 1.96 3.42 5.88
N GLY A 161 0.86 4.03 6.33
CA GLY A 161 0.79 5.48 6.58
C GLY A 161 0.70 6.34 5.30
N VAL A 162 0.53 5.73 4.12
CA VAL A 162 0.42 6.49 2.87
C VAL A 162 -0.99 7.04 2.70
N ILE A 163 -1.05 8.35 2.46
CA ILE A 163 -2.27 9.12 2.15
C ILE A 163 -2.11 9.72 0.75
N GLY A 164 -2.74 9.08 -0.24
CA GLY A 164 -2.70 9.49 -1.64
C GLY A 164 -3.90 10.35 -2.01
N VAL A 165 -3.69 11.63 -2.31
CA VAL A 165 -4.79 12.51 -2.73
C VAL A 165 -5.00 12.40 -4.24
N LEU A 166 -6.21 12.04 -4.66
CA LEU A 166 -6.63 12.12 -6.06
C LEU A 166 -7.16 13.54 -6.36
N PRO A 167 -6.48 14.34 -7.19
CA PRO A 167 -6.97 15.66 -7.56
C PRO A 167 -8.19 15.61 -8.50
N ALA A 168 -9.05 16.64 -8.47
CA ALA A 168 -10.25 16.75 -9.29
C ALA A 168 -10.01 16.60 -10.81
N SER A 169 -8.87 17.10 -11.30
CA SER A 169 -8.48 17.02 -12.72
C SER A 169 -8.10 15.62 -13.22
N ARG A 170 -7.98 14.60 -12.34
CA ARG A 170 -7.60 13.23 -12.71
C ARG A 170 -8.78 12.26 -12.75
N SER A 171 -8.70 11.30 -13.67
CA SER A 171 -9.66 10.19 -13.76
C SER A 171 -9.36 9.14 -12.68
N PRO A 172 -10.33 8.80 -11.80
CA PRO A 172 -10.16 7.73 -10.83
C PRO A 172 -9.98 6.36 -11.50
N VAL A 173 -10.60 6.15 -12.66
CA VAL A 173 -10.49 4.89 -13.43
C VAL A 173 -9.07 4.72 -13.95
N ARG A 174 -8.48 5.77 -14.52
CA ARG A 174 -7.09 5.73 -15.03
C ARG A 174 -6.06 5.58 -13.91
N GLU A 175 -6.26 6.26 -12.79
CA GLU A 175 -5.37 6.13 -11.63
C GLU A 175 -5.45 4.70 -11.04
N THR A 176 -6.66 4.16 -10.88
CA THR A 176 -6.86 2.77 -10.43
C THR A 176 -6.23 1.76 -11.38
N ALA A 177 -6.41 1.92 -12.70
CA ALA A 177 -5.78 1.05 -13.69
C ALA A 177 -4.25 1.12 -13.62
N GLY A 178 -3.69 2.32 -13.39
CA GLY A 178 -2.25 2.52 -13.17
C GLY A 178 -1.71 1.73 -11.99
N ILE A 179 -2.38 1.82 -10.83
CA ILE A 179 -2.00 1.08 -9.61
C ILE A 179 -2.19 -0.42 -9.81
N MET A 180 -3.29 -0.88 -10.40
CA MET A 180 -3.51 -2.31 -10.68
C MET A 180 -2.44 -2.90 -11.61
N ARG A 181 -2.03 -2.14 -12.63
CA ARG A 181 -0.93 -2.53 -13.52
C ARG A 181 0.39 -2.63 -12.76
N TYR A 182 0.69 -1.67 -11.89
CA TYR A 182 1.88 -1.74 -11.04
C TYR A 182 1.85 -2.98 -10.14
N LEU A 183 0.74 -3.22 -9.42
CA LEU A 183 0.61 -4.38 -8.53
C LEU A 183 0.70 -5.72 -9.29
N ALA A 184 0.17 -5.81 -10.51
CA ALA A 184 0.33 -7.00 -11.35
C ALA A 184 1.79 -7.22 -11.78
N GLN A 185 2.52 -6.16 -12.13
CA GLN A 185 3.95 -6.22 -12.50
C GLN A 185 4.85 -6.58 -11.29
N GLU A 186 4.46 -6.12 -10.11
CA GLU A 186 5.20 -6.36 -8.89
C GLU A 186 4.95 -7.72 -8.25
N SER A 187 4.03 -8.50 -8.81
CA SER A 187 3.77 -9.88 -8.40
C SER A 187 5.00 -10.78 -8.56
N SER A 188 5.14 -11.80 -7.69
CA SER A 188 6.10 -12.89 -7.88
C SER A 188 5.67 -13.91 -8.93
N ALA A 189 4.40 -13.84 -9.39
CA ALA A 189 3.82 -14.71 -10.41
C ALA A 189 3.91 -16.24 -10.13
N GLN A 190 4.17 -16.64 -8.88
CA GLN A 190 4.37 -18.05 -8.50
C GLN A 190 3.08 -18.84 -8.28
N CYS A 191 1.93 -18.17 -8.18
CA CYS A 191 0.65 -18.80 -7.93
C CYS A 191 -0.40 -18.36 -8.96
N GLY A 192 -1.39 -19.21 -9.22
CA GLY A 192 -2.45 -18.94 -10.20
C GLY A 192 -3.17 -17.58 -10.02
N PRO A 193 -3.56 -17.17 -8.80
CA PRO A 193 -4.16 -15.86 -8.54
C PRO A 193 -3.26 -14.69 -8.96
N CYS A 194 -1.95 -14.82 -8.77
CA CYS A 194 -0.97 -13.83 -9.23
C CYS A 194 -0.79 -13.87 -10.75
N PHE A 195 -0.50 -15.04 -11.31
CA PHE A 195 -0.11 -15.20 -12.71
C PHE A 195 -1.27 -14.93 -13.67
N PHE A 196 -2.45 -15.48 -13.37
CA PHE A 196 -3.65 -15.34 -14.20
C PHE A 196 -4.57 -14.23 -13.68
N GLY A 197 -4.85 -14.22 -12.37
CA GLY A 197 -5.85 -13.33 -11.76
C GLY A 197 -5.47 -11.85 -11.83
N LEU A 198 -4.36 -11.46 -11.20
CA LEU A 198 -3.92 -10.06 -11.17
C LEU A 198 -3.62 -9.50 -12.56
N ARG A 199 -3.07 -10.33 -13.45
CA ARG A 199 -2.89 -9.99 -14.87
C ARG A 199 -4.23 -9.66 -15.54
N ALA A 200 -5.22 -10.54 -15.43
CA ALA A 200 -6.53 -10.34 -16.03
C ALA A 200 -7.26 -9.11 -15.46
N LEU A 201 -7.17 -8.88 -14.15
CA LEU A 201 -7.72 -7.70 -13.49
C LEU A 201 -7.07 -6.41 -14.01
N ALA A 202 -5.73 -6.35 -14.04
CA ALA A 202 -4.99 -5.18 -14.51
C ALA A 202 -5.24 -4.89 -16.00
N ASP A 203 -5.21 -5.91 -16.86
CA ASP A 203 -5.47 -5.78 -18.29
C ASP A 203 -6.90 -5.28 -18.54
N THR A 204 -7.86 -5.69 -17.71
CA THR A 204 -9.26 -5.27 -17.82
C THR A 204 -9.47 -3.84 -17.32
N CYS A 205 -8.85 -3.46 -16.19
CA CYS A 205 -8.85 -2.06 -15.74
C CYS A 205 -8.24 -1.14 -16.80
N THR A 206 -7.16 -1.58 -17.44
CA THR A 206 -6.49 -0.84 -18.52
C THR A 206 -7.42 -0.64 -19.72
N ARG A 207 -8.12 -1.69 -20.18
CA ARG A 207 -9.10 -1.54 -21.27
C ARG A 207 -10.20 -0.54 -20.95
N ILE A 208 -10.74 -0.59 -19.72
CA ILE A 208 -11.78 0.36 -19.30
C ILE A 208 -11.22 1.78 -19.31
N ALA A 209 -10.05 2.00 -18.69
CA ALA A 209 -9.38 3.29 -18.63
C ALA A 209 -9.01 3.86 -20.01
N GLU A 210 -8.81 3.01 -21.01
CA GLU A 210 -8.47 3.39 -22.39
C GLU A 210 -9.69 3.53 -23.31
N GLY A 211 -10.90 3.29 -22.81
CA GLY A 211 -12.13 3.34 -23.61
C GLY A 211 -12.28 2.18 -24.59
N THR A 212 -11.57 1.08 -24.38
CA THR A 212 -11.63 -0.16 -25.18
C THR A 212 -12.32 -1.31 -24.44
N SER A 213 -13.18 -0.96 -23.47
CA SER A 213 -13.93 -1.91 -22.64
C SER A 213 -14.88 -2.78 -23.46
N LYS A 214 -14.96 -4.06 -23.09
CA LYS A 214 -15.97 -5.00 -23.60
C LYS A 214 -17.23 -4.94 -22.72
N PRO A 215 -18.42 -5.29 -23.24
CA PRO A 215 -19.68 -5.25 -22.48
C PRO A 215 -19.66 -6.03 -21.15
N GLU A 216 -18.82 -7.07 -21.06
CA GLU A 216 -18.69 -7.91 -19.86
C GLU A 216 -17.58 -7.49 -18.90
N ASP A 217 -16.73 -6.52 -19.27
CA ASP A 217 -15.49 -6.24 -18.52
C ASP A 217 -15.76 -5.83 -17.07
N LEU A 218 -16.78 -5.01 -16.80
CA LEU A 218 -17.14 -4.62 -15.43
C LEU A 218 -17.63 -5.81 -14.60
N LYS A 219 -18.50 -6.66 -15.17
CA LYS A 219 -18.97 -7.89 -14.51
C LYS A 219 -17.82 -8.86 -14.25
N ARG A 220 -16.87 -8.96 -15.18
CA ARG A 220 -15.67 -9.77 -15.04
C ARG A 220 -14.76 -9.26 -13.93
N LEU A 221 -14.56 -7.95 -13.81
CA LEU A 221 -13.79 -7.37 -12.70
C LEU A 221 -14.39 -7.73 -11.34
N GLN A 222 -15.69 -7.54 -11.16
CA GLN A 222 -16.39 -7.85 -9.91
C GLN A 222 -16.27 -9.34 -9.57
N ARG A 223 -16.51 -10.23 -10.55
CA ARG A 223 -16.38 -11.68 -10.35
C ARG A 223 -14.94 -12.06 -9.99
N TRP A 224 -13.96 -11.65 -10.79
CA TRP A 224 -12.56 -12.04 -10.58
C TRP A 224 -11.96 -11.47 -9.31
N ALA A 225 -12.35 -10.26 -8.88
CA ALA A 225 -11.94 -9.71 -7.59
C ALA A 225 -12.35 -10.64 -6.43
N SER A 226 -13.58 -11.19 -6.48
CA SER A 226 -14.04 -12.17 -5.49
C SER A 226 -13.35 -13.53 -5.59
N GLU A 227 -13.03 -14.00 -6.80
CA GLU A 227 -12.39 -15.30 -7.01
C GLU A 227 -10.92 -15.31 -6.60
N VAL A 228 -10.22 -14.18 -6.75
CA VAL A 228 -8.81 -14.01 -6.37
C VAL A 228 -8.63 -13.84 -4.87
N SER A 229 -9.61 -13.22 -4.19
CA SER A 229 -9.56 -12.96 -2.75
C SER A 229 -9.37 -14.25 -1.93
N GLY A 230 -8.48 -14.19 -0.93
CA GLY A 230 -8.13 -15.28 -0.04
C GLY A 230 -7.27 -16.36 -0.69
N ARG A 231 -6.77 -16.15 -1.91
CA ARG A 231 -5.99 -17.14 -2.66
C ARG A 231 -4.60 -16.62 -3.00
N GLY A 232 -3.63 -17.52 -2.96
CA GLY A 232 -2.26 -17.26 -3.37
C GLY A 232 -1.27 -17.74 -2.33
N ALA A 233 0.01 -17.66 -2.67
CA ALA A 233 1.10 -18.01 -1.75
C ALA A 233 1.38 -16.91 -0.71
N CYS A 234 0.86 -15.70 -0.91
CA CYS A 234 0.96 -14.58 0.03
C CYS A 234 -0.27 -13.66 -0.09
N ARG A 235 -0.29 -12.59 0.71
CA ARG A 235 -1.38 -11.59 0.75
C ARG A 235 -1.35 -10.55 -0.37
N HIS A 236 -0.44 -10.66 -1.33
CA HIS A 236 -0.34 -9.69 -2.43
C HIS A 236 -1.60 -9.63 -3.31
N PRO A 237 -2.20 -10.77 -3.72
CA PRO A 237 -3.46 -10.74 -4.46
C PRO A 237 -4.60 -10.14 -3.64
N ASP A 238 -4.69 -10.49 -2.35
CA ASP A 238 -5.71 -9.97 -1.43
C ASP A 238 -5.67 -8.44 -1.36
N GLY A 239 -4.48 -7.86 -1.20
CA GLY A 239 -4.31 -6.42 -1.15
C GLY A 239 -4.68 -5.71 -2.45
N ALA A 240 -4.34 -6.31 -3.60
CA ALA A 240 -4.69 -5.76 -4.90
C ALA A 240 -6.20 -5.80 -5.17
N VAL A 241 -6.90 -6.88 -4.78
CA VAL A 241 -8.36 -6.95 -4.94
C VAL A 241 -9.10 -6.08 -3.94
N MET A 242 -8.59 -5.92 -2.72
CA MET A 242 -9.14 -4.96 -1.74
C MET A 242 -9.11 -3.54 -2.31
N PHE A 243 -7.97 -3.13 -2.86
CA PHE A 243 -7.82 -1.84 -3.52
C PHE A 243 -8.80 -1.69 -4.70
N LEU A 244 -8.86 -2.67 -5.60
CA LEU A 244 -9.76 -2.64 -6.74
C LEU A 244 -11.24 -2.58 -6.32
N SER A 245 -11.64 -3.39 -5.35
CA SER A 245 -13.02 -3.39 -4.84
C SER A 245 -13.41 -2.00 -4.32
N SER A 246 -12.54 -1.33 -3.55
CA SER A 246 -12.82 0.04 -3.10
C SER A 246 -13.01 1.03 -4.25
N ALA A 247 -12.29 0.85 -5.36
CA ALA A 247 -12.44 1.69 -6.54
C ALA A 247 -13.75 1.41 -7.28
N LEU A 248 -14.17 0.14 -7.38
CA LEU A 248 -15.44 -0.25 -8.00
C LEU A 248 -16.64 0.22 -7.17
N ASP A 249 -16.51 0.22 -5.84
CA ASP A 249 -17.55 0.69 -4.93
C ASP A 249 -17.70 2.21 -5.00
N LEU A 250 -16.59 2.96 -4.91
CA LEU A 250 -16.63 4.43 -4.89
C LEU A 250 -16.86 5.04 -6.29
N PHE A 251 -16.24 4.48 -7.33
CA PHE A 251 -16.24 5.04 -8.69
C PHE A 251 -16.99 4.17 -9.69
N GLY A 252 -17.90 3.30 -9.23
CA GLY A 252 -18.62 2.35 -10.09
C GLY A 252 -19.33 3.02 -11.27
N SER A 253 -19.83 4.25 -11.08
CA SER A 253 -20.47 5.04 -12.13
C SER A 253 -19.48 5.43 -13.23
N GLU A 254 -18.26 5.81 -12.87
CA GLU A 254 -17.20 6.15 -13.80
C GLU A 254 -16.64 4.92 -14.49
N PHE A 255 -16.49 3.79 -13.78
CA PHE A 255 -16.11 2.53 -14.40
C PHE A 255 -17.15 2.04 -15.43
N ALA A 256 -18.44 2.31 -15.20
CA ALA A 256 -19.51 1.98 -16.14
C ALA A 256 -19.58 2.96 -17.34
N ASN A 257 -19.12 4.21 -17.16
CA ASN A 257 -19.33 5.31 -18.10
C ASN A 257 -18.03 6.01 -18.54
N ASP A 258 -16.83 5.41 -18.45
CA ASP A 258 -15.54 6.15 -18.62
C ASP A 258 -15.34 6.80 -20.01
N SER A 259 -16.25 6.60 -20.96
CA SER A 259 -16.41 7.46 -22.14
C SER A 259 -16.75 8.93 -21.78
N ALA A 260 -17.33 9.18 -20.61
CA ALA A 260 -17.78 10.49 -20.14
C ALA A 260 -16.65 11.38 -19.59
N TYR A 261 -15.55 10.81 -19.08
CA TYR A 261 -14.43 11.64 -18.58
C TYR A 261 -13.67 12.34 -19.71
N ALA A 262 -13.60 11.71 -20.89
CA ALA A 262 -13.03 12.33 -22.09
C ALA A 262 -13.87 13.53 -22.58
N LEU A 263 -15.20 13.46 -22.46
CA LEU A 263 -16.12 14.50 -22.93
C LEU A 263 -16.14 15.77 -22.06
N ARG A 264 -15.82 15.67 -20.77
CA ARG A 264 -15.83 16.82 -19.84
C ARG A 264 -14.59 17.73 -19.94
N ARG A 265 -13.56 17.32 -20.69
CA ARG A 265 -12.34 18.13 -20.91
C ARG A 265 -12.28 18.79 -22.28
N THR A 266 -13.14 18.39 -23.21
CA THR A 266 -13.25 18.96 -24.56
C THR A 266 -14.43 19.91 -24.73
N ALA A 267 -15.14 20.23 -23.65
CA ALA A 267 -16.15 21.28 -23.55
C ALA A 267 -15.63 22.39 -22.62
#